data_AF-A0A7J9YSG7-F1
#
_entry.id   AF-A0A7J9YSG7-F1
#
_cell.length_a   1.000
_cell.length_b   1.000
_cell.length_c   1.000
_cell.angle_alpha   90.00
_cell.angle_beta   90.00
_cell.angle_gamma   90.00
#
_symmetry.space_group_name_H-M   'P 1'
#
loop_
_entity.id
_entity.type
_entity.pdbx_description
1 polymer ?
#
loop_
_entity_poly.entity_id
_entity_poly.type
_entity_poly.pdbx_seq_one_letter_code
_entity_poly.pdbx_strand_id
1 'polypeptide(L)'
;MAFRLLGAFSFLAALALGAAAPAGAAMHSTKLAPGLCETSGGGRFVAVPGFPGERIDRRLLTDIRWLERRFPIYITDGYSRDDVHAAGGEHPIGLALDIVPDKTAGGRWSDIDRLARWAEPRQDHPRQPFRWVGYDGDAGHGRGNHLHLSWGHSVAKNRPGHPVRTVYTIRCPRGVTPAPPPAPPAPTPPTPPPPPTPAPESNPPVGGVKAGGGRGGSGSGGVGAKPWRRPPVVESGGVGIRD
;
A
#
# COMPACT_ATOMS: atom_id res chain seq x y z
N MET A 1 80.07 14.18 13.15
CA MET A 1 79.59 12.93 12.52
C MET A 1 78.34 12.51 13.25
N ALA A 2 77.25 12.34 12.50
CA ALA A 2 75.88 12.24 12.99
C ALA A 2 75.31 10.82 12.82
N PHE A 3 74.19 10.59 13.51
CA PHE A 3 73.17 9.54 13.30
C PHE A 3 73.47 8.15 13.90
N ARG A 4 72.49 7.38 14.41
CA ARG A 4 71.01 7.45 14.36
C ARG A 4 70.45 6.52 15.46
N LEU A 5 69.52 7.01 16.28
CA LEU A 5 68.60 6.18 17.09
C LEU A 5 67.50 5.64 16.17
N LEU A 6 67.34 4.32 16.08
CA LEU A 6 66.17 3.69 15.46
C LEU A 6 65.08 3.48 16.52
N GLY A 7 64.08 4.34 16.50
CA GLY A 7 62.79 4.11 17.17
C GLY A 7 61.81 3.48 16.17
N ALA A 8 61.38 2.25 16.43
CA ALA A 8 60.32 1.58 15.68
C ALA A 8 58.97 1.89 16.34
N PHE A 9 58.15 2.73 15.70
CA PHE A 9 56.74 2.88 16.03
C PHE A 9 55.92 2.28 14.88
N SER A 10 55.41 1.07 15.12
CA SER A 10 54.45 0.39 14.23
C SER A 10 53.07 1.03 14.39
N PHE A 11 52.65 1.84 13.43
CA PHE A 11 51.27 2.30 13.30
C PHE A 11 50.43 1.22 12.59
N LEU A 12 49.63 0.48 13.35
CA LEU A 12 48.53 -0.34 12.84
C LEU A 12 47.29 0.57 12.69
N ALA A 13 47.05 1.08 11.48
CA ALA A 13 45.80 1.75 11.14
C ALA A 13 44.79 0.70 10.63
N ALA A 14 43.87 0.28 11.48
CA ALA A 14 42.74 -0.54 11.09
C ALA A 14 41.71 0.33 10.36
N LEU A 15 41.62 0.21 9.03
CA LEU A 15 40.54 0.78 8.23
C LEU A 15 39.25 -0.02 8.48
N ALA A 16 38.37 0.50 9.33
CA ALA A 16 37.00 0.02 9.43
C ALA A 16 36.19 0.55 8.22
N LEU A 17 36.08 -0.24 7.15
CA LEU A 17 35.10 0.00 6.09
C LEU A 17 33.70 -0.34 6.63
N GLY A 18 33.03 0.65 7.22
CA GLY A 18 31.60 0.57 7.50
C GLY A 18 30.82 0.60 6.19
N ALA A 19 30.31 -0.55 5.76
CA ALA A 19 29.35 -0.63 4.67
C ALA A 19 28.04 0.05 5.11
N ALA A 20 27.86 1.33 4.77
CA ALA A 20 26.58 2.00 4.89
C ALA A 20 25.61 1.32 3.92
N ALA A 21 24.77 0.41 4.42
CA ALA A 21 23.67 -0.14 3.64
C ALA A 21 22.85 1.04 3.10
N PRO A 22 22.48 1.05 1.80
CA PRO A 22 21.69 2.14 1.26
C PRO A 22 20.38 2.18 2.02
N ALA A 23 20.23 3.21 2.87
CA ALA A 23 18.98 3.51 3.53
C ALA A 23 17.96 3.72 2.40
N GLY A 24 17.11 2.71 2.16
CA GLY A 24 16.09 2.80 1.13
C GLY A 24 15.33 4.10 1.36
N ALA A 25 15.44 5.02 0.38
CA ALA A 25 15.14 6.44 0.57
C ALA A 25 13.90 6.63 1.44
N ALA A 26 14.03 7.41 2.51
CA ALA A 26 12.93 7.64 3.42
C ALA A 26 11.71 8.18 2.66
N MET A 27 10.54 7.72 3.05
CA MET A 27 9.28 8.18 2.50
C MET A 27 8.82 9.39 3.29
N HIS A 28 8.50 10.48 2.59
CA HIS A 28 8.00 11.72 3.16
C HIS A 28 6.58 11.96 2.64
N SER A 29 5.62 12.17 3.54
CA SER A 29 4.23 12.42 3.19
C SER A 29 3.72 13.69 3.83
N THR A 30 3.17 14.59 3.01
CA THR A 30 2.59 15.87 3.42
C THR A 30 1.08 15.83 3.16
N LYS A 31 0.28 16.07 4.20
CA LYS A 31 -1.17 16.18 4.04
C LYS A 31 -1.50 17.50 3.34
N LEU A 32 -2.07 17.44 2.14
CA LEU A 32 -2.47 18.62 1.38
C LEU A 32 -3.92 19.01 1.67
N ALA A 33 -4.78 18.01 1.80
CA ALA A 33 -6.20 18.20 2.06
C ALA A 33 -6.80 16.95 2.74
N PRO A 34 -8.08 16.98 3.14
CA PRO A 34 -8.78 15.78 3.58
C PRO A 34 -8.82 14.74 2.45
N GLY A 35 -8.30 13.54 2.72
CA GLY A 35 -8.25 12.48 1.71
C GLY A 35 -7.21 12.73 0.60
N LEU A 36 -6.24 13.62 0.81
CA LEU A 36 -5.16 13.87 -0.13
C LEU A 36 -3.84 14.13 0.58
N CYS A 37 -2.85 13.31 0.28
CA CYS A 37 -1.47 13.51 0.70
C CYS A 37 -0.53 13.46 -0.49
N GLU A 38 0.48 14.30 -0.50
CA GLU A 38 1.61 14.18 -1.41
C GLU A 38 2.68 13.33 -0.77
N THR A 39 3.11 12.26 -1.45
CA THR A 39 4.11 11.33 -0.91
C THR A 39 5.29 11.20 -1.86
N SER A 40 6.47 11.56 -1.38
CA SER A 40 7.73 11.50 -2.12
C SER A 40 8.76 10.59 -1.43
N GLY A 41 9.73 10.10 -2.20
CA GLY A 41 10.74 9.17 -1.69
C GLY A 41 10.17 7.78 -1.39
N GLY A 42 11.06 6.82 -1.20
CA GLY A 42 10.70 5.44 -0.83
C GLY A 42 9.90 4.63 -1.85
N GLY A 43 9.69 5.12 -3.08
CA GLY A 43 9.04 4.36 -4.15
C GLY A 43 9.79 3.08 -4.50
N ARG A 44 9.09 1.95 -4.49
CA ARG A 44 9.56 0.61 -4.92
C ARG A 44 8.36 -0.32 -5.02
N PHE A 45 8.44 -1.30 -5.92
CA PHE A 45 7.38 -2.29 -6.07
C PHE A 45 7.50 -3.37 -5.00
N VAL A 46 6.44 -3.53 -4.22
CA VAL A 46 6.32 -4.53 -3.15
C VAL A 46 5.09 -5.37 -3.41
N ALA A 47 5.05 -6.58 -2.85
CA ALA A 47 3.85 -7.41 -2.89
C ALA A 47 2.66 -6.68 -2.24
N VAL A 48 1.46 -6.89 -2.77
CA VAL A 48 0.22 -6.45 -2.14
C VAL A 48 -0.23 -7.51 -1.12
N PRO A 49 -0.28 -7.20 0.19
CA PRO A 49 -0.73 -8.18 1.18
C PRO A 49 -2.15 -8.67 0.87
N GLY A 50 -2.37 -9.98 0.90
CA GLY A 50 -3.68 -10.58 0.59
C GLY A 50 -3.90 -10.93 -0.89
N PHE A 51 -3.03 -10.48 -1.80
CA PHE A 51 -3.17 -10.72 -3.25
C PHE A 51 -1.88 -11.34 -3.80
N PRO A 52 -1.74 -12.68 -3.77
CA PRO A 52 -0.54 -13.37 -4.26
C PRO A 52 -0.26 -13.05 -5.72
N GLY A 53 1.00 -12.79 -6.05
CA GLY A 53 1.42 -12.41 -7.41
C GLY A 53 1.38 -10.89 -7.65
N GLU A 54 0.44 -10.20 -6.99
CA GLU A 54 0.26 -8.77 -7.19
C GLU A 54 1.34 -7.92 -6.52
N ARG A 55 1.75 -6.87 -7.22
CA ARG A 55 2.73 -5.89 -6.74
C ARG A 55 2.21 -4.48 -6.95
N ILE A 56 2.72 -3.53 -6.17
CA ILE A 56 2.35 -2.11 -6.29
C ILE A 56 3.47 -1.22 -5.76
N ASP A 57 3.46 0.07 -6.10
CA ASP A 57 4.27 1.05 -5.37
C ASP A 57 3.92 1.04 -3.88
N ARG A 58 4.93 0.80 -3.02
CA ARG A 58 4.74 0.67 -1.57
C ARG A 58 4.04 1.85 -0.90
N ARG A 59 4.06 3.03 -1.51
CA ARG A 59 3.36 4.23 -1.00
C ARG A 59 1.84 4.04 -1.03
N LEU A 60 1.31 3.17 -1.90
CA LEU A 60 -0.12 2.90 -2.05
C LEU A 60 -0.66 1.84 -1.08
N LEU A 61 0.19 1.10 -0.35
CA LEU A 61 -0.27 0.05 0.58
C LEU A 61 -1.21 0.54 1.69
N THR A 62 -1.14 1.82 2.05
CA THR A 62 -2.09 2.38 3.04
C THR A 62 -3.45 2.67 2.42
N ASP A 63 -3.47 3.07 1.15
CA ASP A 63 -4.70 3.31 0.39
C ASP A 63 -5.39 2.00 0.05
N ILE A 64 -4.65 0.99 -0.41
CA ILE A 64 -5.17 -0.36 -0.69
C ILE A 64 -5.87 -0.92 0.55
N ARG A 65 -5.17 -0.94 1.70
CA ARG A 65 -5.78 -1.38 2.96
C ARG A 65 -7.01 -0.56 3.35
N TRP A 66 -7.07 0.72 2.98
CA TRP A 66 -8.26 1.53 3.22
C TRP A 66 -9.41 1.15 2.30
N LEU A 67 -9.13 0.84 1.02
CA LEU A 67 -10.10 0.35 0.05
C LEU A 67 -10.66 -1.02 0.46
N GLU A 68 -9.79 -1.99 0.79
CA GLU A 68 -10.18 -3.33 1.27
C GLU A 68 -11.10 -3.28 2.50
N ARG A 69 -10.80 -2.39 3.46
CA ARG A 69 -11.68 -2.22 4.64
C ARG A 69 -13.02 -1.59 4.32
N ARG A 70 -13.14 -0.87 3.20
CA ARG A 70 -14.33 -0.07 2.87
C ARG A 70 -15.23 -0.76 1.85
N PHE A 71 -14.65 -1.59 0.99
CA PHE A 71 -15.31 -2.25 -0.13
C PHE A 71 -14.82 -3.70 -0.21
N PRO A 72 -15.71 -4.68 -0.46
CA PRO A 72 -15.34 -6.08 -0.68
C PRO A 72 -14.75 -6.25 -2.09
N ILE A 73 -13.47 -5.92 -2.23
CA ILE A 73 -12.74 -5.87 -3.50
C ILE A 73 -11.70 -6.97 -3.60
N TYR A 74 -11.50 -7.45 -4.83
CA TYR A 74 -10.39 -8.31 -5.19
C TYR A 74 -9.52 -7.60 -6.23
N ILE A 75 -8.21 -7.53 -5.99
CA ILE A 75 -7.24 -6.92 -6.91
C ILE A 75 -6.76 -8.00 -7.87
N THR A 76 -6.95 -7.76 -9.17
CA THR A 76 -6.55 -8.68 -10.25
C THR A 76 -5.28 -8.24 -10.98
N ASP A 77 -4.92 -6.97 -10.87
CA ASP A 77 -3.65 -6.44 -11.37
C ASP A 77 -3.24 -5.21 -10.57
N GLY A 78 -1.94 -4.96 -10.45
CA GLY A 78 -1.34 -3.75 -9.92
C GLY A 78 -0.17 -3.28 -10.80
N TYR A 79 1.05 -3.64 -10.42
CA TYR A 79 2.22 -3.48 -11.28
C TYR A 79 2.27 -4.62 -12.30
N SER A 80 2.02 -4.28 -13.56
CA SER A 80 2.19 -5.18 -14.70
C SER A 80 2.90 -4.48 -15.85
N ARG A 81 3.64 -5.27 -16.63
CA ARG A 81 4.30 -4.84 -17.88
C ARG A 81 3.77 -5.59 -19.09
N ASP A 82 2.63 -6.25 -18.94
CA ASP A 82 2.00 -7.01 -20.00
C ASP A 82 1.52 -6.08 -21.11
N ASP A 83 1.53 -6.58 -22.34
CA ASP A 83 1.27 -5.77 -23.55
C ASP A 83 -0.17 -5.25 -23.65
N VAL A 84 -1.08 -5.74 -22.79
CA VAL A 84 -2.44 -5.23 -22.66
C VAL A 84 -2.49 -3.83 -22.03
N HIS A 85 -1.41 -3.44 -21.33
CA HIS A 85 -1.26 -2.14 -20.69
C HIS A 85 -0.45 -1.19 -21.57
N ALA A 86 -0.82 0.09 -21.62
CA ALA A 86 0.00 1.04 -22.35
C ALA A 86 1.37 1.15 -21.66
N ALA A 87 2.45 1.11 -22.44
CA ALA A 87 3.80 1.22 -21.89
C ALA A 87 4.04 2.51 -21.07
N GLY A 88 3.29 3.58 -21.36
CA GLY A 88 3.31 4.84 -20.61
C GLY A 88 2.26 4.95 -19.50
N GLY A 89 1.42 3.92 -19.33
CA GLY A 89 0.32 3.88 -18.38
C GLY A 89 0.76 3.70 -16.93
N GLU A 90 -0.22 3.62 -16.04
CA GLU A 90 0.06 3.55 -14.60
C GLU A 90 0.36 2.13 -14.08
N HIS A 91 -0.06 1.05 -14.76
CA HIS A 91 0.35 -0.31 -14.41
C HIS A 91 1.87 -0.51 -14.49
N PRO A 92 2.57 -0.14 -15.58
CA PRO A 92 4.03 -0.33 -15.67
C PRO A 92 4.86 0.48 -14.67
N ILE A 93 4.27 1.44 -13.96
CA ILE A 93 4.91 2.20 -12.89
C ILE A 93 4.33 1.90 -11.50
N GLY A 94 3.48 0.87 -11.40
CA GLY A 94 2.92 0.36 -10.15
C GLY A 94 1.99 1.33 -9.44
N LEU A 95 1.24 2.13 -10.20
CA LEU A 95 0.32 3.16 -9.69
C LEU A 95 -1.13 2.97 -10.15
N ALA A 96 -1.46 1.79 -10.66
CA ALA A 96 -2.81 1.39 -11.03
C ALA A 96 -3.24 0.14 -10.27
N LEU A 97 -4.55 -0.10 -10.21
CA LEU A 97 -5.16 -1.35 -9.79
C LEU A 97 -6.30 -1.69 -10.72
N ASP A 98 -6.39 -2.96 -11.10
CA ASP A 98 -7.61 -3.54 -11.66
C ASP A 98 -8.35 -4.30 -10.55
N ILE A 99 -9.63 -3.99 -10.42
CA ILE A 99 -10.44 -4.39 -9.27
C ILE A 99 -11.73 -5.06 -9.73
N VAL A 100 -12.03 -6.21 -9.14
CA VAL A 100 -13.29 -6.94 -9.32
C VAL A 100 -13.93 -7.21 -7.96
N PRO A 101 -15.17 -7.71 -7.90
CA PRO A 101 -15.77 -8.09 -6.61
C PRO A 101 -15.02 -9.26 -5.96
N ASP A 102 -14.70 -9.16 -4.67
CA ASP A 102 -14.20 -10.31 -3.92
C ASP A 102 -15.33 -11.28 -3.59
N LYS A 103 -15.51 -12.28 -4.46
CA LYS A 103 -16.54 -13.31 -4.30
C LYS A 103 -16.35 -14.15 -3.04
N THR A 104 -15.12 -14.28 -2.53
CA THR A 104 -14.84 -15.07 -1.31
C THR A 104 -15.31 -14.36 -0.06
N ALA A 105 -15.31 -13.03 -0.06
CA ALA A 105 -15.88 -12.18 0.98
C ALA A 105 -17.34 -11.76 0.69
N GLY A 106 -18.00 -12.35 -0.32
CA GLY A 106 -19.39 -12.04 -0.69
C GLY A 106 -19.58 -10.71 -1.44
N GLY A 107 -18.49 -10.13 -1.97
CA GLY A 107 -18.51 -8.93 -2.80
C GLY A 107 -19.28 -9.11 -4.10
N ARG A 108 -19.95 -8.03 -4.53
CA ARG A 108 -20.77 -8.01 -5.75
C ARG A 108 -20.38 -6.84 -6.65
N TRP A 109 -20.80 -6.90 -7.92
CA TRP A 109 -20.62 -5.77 -8.85
C TRP A 109 -21.23 -4.46 -8.35
N SER A 110 -22.31 -4.50 -7.57
CA SER A 110 -22.87 -3.29 -6.95
C SER A 110 -21.95 -2.63 -5.92
N ASP A 111 -21.02 -3.38 -5.32
CA ASP A 111 -19.97 -2.83 -4.47
C ASP A 111 -18.89 -2.12 -5.29
N ILE A 112 -18.57 -2.67 -6.46
CA ILE A 112 -17.65 -2.04 -7.42
C ILE A 112 -18.28 -0.79 -8.02
N ASP A 113 -19.57 -0.79 -8.39
CA ASP A 113 -20.25 0.43 -8.83
C ASP A 113 -20.20 1.53 -7.76
N ARG A 114 -20.31 1.14 -6.48
CA ARG A 114 -20.25 2.08 -5.36
C ARG A 114 -18.85 2.64 -5.19
N LEU A 115 -17.82 1.82 -5.40
CA LEU A 115 -16.43 2.27 -5.42
C LEU A 115 -16.17 3.19 -6.61
N ALA A 116 -16.59 2.81 -7.83
CA ALA A 116 -16.46 3.60 -9.04
C ALA A 116 -17.14 4.98 -8.89
N ARG A 117 -18.42 5.03 -8.50
CA ARG A 117 -19.11 6.31 -8.22
C ARG A 117 -18.47 7.13 -7.10
N TRP A 118 -17.82 6.49 -6.14
CA TRP A 118 -17.08 7.19 -5.10
C TRP A 118 -15.77 7.74 -5.64
N ALA A 119 -15.04 7.01 -6.49
CA ALA A 119 -13.78 7.45 -7.08
C ALA A 119 -14.00 8.51 -8.15
N GLU A 120 -15.05 8.37 -8.95
CA GLU A 120 -15.44 9.26 -10.04
C GLU A 120 -16.97 9.47 -10.03
N PRO A 121 -17.46 10.53 -9.37
CA PRO A 121 -18.89 10.80 -9.29
C PRO A 121 -19.52 11.26 -10.62
N ARG A 122 -18.71 11.70 -11.58
CA ARG A 122 -19.10 12.08 -12.94
C ARG A 122 -18.01 11.59 -13.89
N GLN A 123 -18.38 10.96 -15.00
CA GLN A 123 -17.45 10.48 -16.02
C GLN A 123 -16.42 11.55 -16.40
N ASP A 124 -15.17 11.13 -16.59
CA ASP A 124 -13.99 11.95 -16.89
C ASP A 124 -13.66 13.02 -15.83
N HIS A 125 -14.18 12.84 -14.62
CA HIS A 125 -13.97 13.74 -13.48
C HIS A 125 -13.64 12.96 -12.19
N PRO A 126 -12.50 12.26 -12.16
CA PRO A 126 -12.06 11.52 -11.00
C PRO A 126 -11.82 12.46 -9.81
N ARG A 127 -12.15 11.98 -8.62
CA ARG A 127 -11.80 12.64 -7.37
C ARG A 127 -10.34 12.40 -7.06
N GLN A 128 -9.72 13.41 -6.45
CA GLN A 128 -8.39 13.24 -5.86
C GLN A 128 -8.38 12.10 -4.84
N PRO A 129 -7.31 11.28 -4.79
CA PRO A 129 -6.04 11.44 -5.52
C PRO A 129 -6.03 10.80 -6.91
N PHE A 130 -7.13 10.23 -7.40
CA PHE A 130 -7.12 9.48 -8.66
C PHE A 130 -6.80 10.38 -9.84
N ARG A 131 -5.93 9.86 -10.72
CA ARG A 131 -5.64 10.48 -12.01
C ARG A 131 -6.69 10.08 -13.03
N TRP A 132 -7.00 8.79 -13.08
CA TRP A 132 -7.97 8.21 -13.99
C TRP A 132 -8.73 7.08 -13.28
N VAL A 133 -9.98 6.92 -13.68
CA VAL A 133 -10.88 5.87 -13.24
C VAL A 133 -11.49 5.31 -14.52
N GLY A 134 -11.27 4.04 -14.79
CA GLY A 134 -11.86 3.35 -15.94
C GLY A 134 -12.99 2.43 -15.47
N TYR A 135 -14.23 2.71 -15.87
CA TYR A 135 -15.38 1.88 -15.50
C TYR A 135 -16.48 1.87 -16.59
N ASP A 136 -17.75 1.84 -16.19
CA ASP A 136 -18.90 1.84 -17.10
C ASP A 136 -18.90 3.11 -17.98
N GLY A 137 -18.59 2.93 -19.26
CA GLY A 137 -18.42 4.02 -20.22
C GLY A 137 -17.07 3.97 -20.94
N ASP A 138 -16.09 3.28 -20.36
CA ASP A 138 -14.75 3.10 -20.91
C ASP A 138 -14.60 1.73 -21.57
N ALA A 139 -13.94 1.69 -22.73
CA ALA A 139 -13.74 0.44 -23.46
C ALA A 139 -12.92 -0.56 -22.62
N GLY A 140 -13.39 -1.80 -22.52
CA GLY A 140 -12.73 -2.85 -21.75
C GLY A 140 -12.88 -2.75 -20.23
N HIS A 141 -13.74 -1.87 -19.72
CA HIS A 141 -13.96 -1.67 -18.28
C HIS A 141 -15.44 -1.86 -17.92
N GLY A 142 -15.74 -1.81 -16.62
CA GLY A 142 -17.12 -1.89 -16.13
C GLY A 142 -17.53 -3.29 -15.67
N ARG A 143 -18.84 -3.48 -15.50
CA ARG A 143 -19.40 -4.75 -15.03
C ARG A 143 -19.06 -5.92 -15.96
N GLY A 144 -18.58 -7.00 -15.36
CA GLY A 144 -18.15 -8.20 -16.09
C GLY A 144 -16.70 -8.15 -16.56
N ASN A 145 -16.04 -6.98 -16.43
CA ASN A 145 -14.61 -6.82 -16.70
C ASN A 145 -13.87 -6.46 -15.40
N HIS A 146 -13.53 -5.19 -15.18
CA HIS A 146 -12.94 -4.68 -13.93
C HIS A 146 -13.18 -3.17 -13.79
N LEU A 147 -12.89 -2.66 -12.60
CA LEU A 147 -12.71 -1.24 -12.32
C LEU A 147 -11.21 -0.94 -12.30
N HIS A 148 -10.77 0.01 -13.11
CA HIS A 148 -9.42 0.52 -13.07
C HIS A 148 -9.34 1.77 -12.18
N LEU A 149 -8.37 1.81 -11.27
CA LEU A 149 -8.03 3.00 -10.48
C LEU A 149 -6.56 3.33 -10.64
N SER A 150 -6.23 4.53 -11.13
CA SER A 150 -4.84 5.03 -11.13
C SER A 150 -4.67 6.28 -10.30
N TRP A 151 -3.51 6.41 -9.63
CA TRP A 151 -3.21 7.51 -8.72
C TRP A 151 -2.50 8.65 -9.44
N GLY A 152 -2.79 9.89 -9.03
CA GLY A 152 -2.03 11.07 -9.45
C GLY A 152 -0.56 10.96 -9.07
N HIS A 153 0.32 11.43 -9.94
CA HIS A 153 1.75 11.40 -9.70
C HIS A 153 2.51 12.55 -10.38
N SER A 154 3.76 12.77 -9.96
CA SER A 154 4.71 13.57 -10.74
C SER A 154 4.99 12.90 -12.08
N VAL A 155 5.33 13.68 -13.12
CA VAL A 155 5.66 13.18 -14.47
C VAL A 155 6.53 11.91 -14.40
N ALA A 156 5.98 10.81 -14.89
CA ALA A 156 6.74 9.62 -15.16
C ALA A 156 7.59 9.90 -16.40
N LYS A 157 8.89 9.63 -16.36
CA LYS A 157 9.78 9.86 -17.52
C LYS A 157 9.61 8.78 -18.61
N ASN A 158 8.40 8.23 -18.78
CA ASN A 158 8.11 7.05 -19.63
C ASN A 158 9.10 5.90 -19.38
N ARG A 159 9.23 5.50 -18.11
CA ARG A 159 10.16 4.45 -17.68
C ARG A 159 9.40 3.31 -16.98
N PRO A 160 8.85 2.36 -17.76
CA PRO A 160 8.31 1.11 -17.22
C PRO A 160 9.27 0.47 -16.23
N GLY A 161 8.76 -0.09 -15.14
CA GLY A 161 9.58 -0.73 -14.13
C GLY A 161 10.24 0.23 -13.14
N HIS A 162 9.97 1.54 -13.22
CA HIS A 162 10.56 2.53 -12.33
C HIS A 162 9.51 3.35 -11.58
N PRO A 163 9.49 3.30 -10.24
CA PRO A 163 8.64 4.16 -9.43
C PRO A 163 8.84 5.65 -9.73
N VAL A 164 7.75 6.41 -9.77
CA VAL A 164 7.77 7.87 -9.90
C VAL A 164 8.35 8.55 -8.65
N ARG A 165 8.80 9.80 -8.80
CA ARG A 165 9.33 10.57 -7.66
C ARG A 165 8.27 10.86 -6.61
N THR A 166 7.09 11.29 -7.03
CA THR A 166 5.97 11.69 -6.15
C THR A 166 4.68 11.02 -6.59
N VAL A 167 3.89 10.54 -5.64
CA VAL A 167 2.53 10.01 -5.83
C VAL A 167 1.60 10.72 -4.84
N TYR A 168 0.37 10.99 -5.26
CA TYR A 168 -0.67 11.50 -4.38
C TYR A 168 -1.49 10.33 -3.83
N THR A 169 -1.84 10.33 -2.55
CA THR A 169 -2.52 9.21 -1.87
C THR A 169 -3.75 9.68 -1.09
N ILE A 170 -4.70 8.77 -0.83
CA ILE A 170 -5.91 9.01 -0.03
C ILE A 170 -5.50 9.23 1.42
N ARG A 171 -4.57 8.40 1.91
CA ARG A 171 -4.05 8.42 3.27
C ARG A 171 -2.56 8.69 3.24
N CYS A 172 -2.10 9.57 4.11
CA CYS A 172 -0.67 9.84 4.27
C CYS A 172 -0.02 8.56 4.80
N PRO A 173 0.85 7.89 4.03
CA PRO A 173 1.53 6.72 4.54
C PRO A 173 2.42 7.16 5.69
N ARG A 174 2.26 6.53 6.85
CA ARG A 174 3.21 6.73 7.94
C ARG A 174 4.48 5.99 7.55
N GLY A 175 5.61 6.69 7.57
CA GLY A 175 6.90 6.00 7.59
C GLY A 175 6.83 4.98 8.72
N VAL A 176 7.00 3.70 8.39
CA VAL A 176 7.36 2.74 9.42
C VAL A 176 8.74 3.21 9.85
N THR A 177 8.83 3.88 10.99
CA THR A 177 10.11 3.97 11.70
C THR A 177 10.64 2.54 11.70
N PRO A 178 11.88 2.26 11.25
CA PRO A 178 12.42 0.91 11.33
C PRO A 178 12.10 0.37 12.71
N ALA A 179 11.42 -0.78 12.78
CA ALA A 179 11.20 -1.40 14.07
C ALA A 179 12.58 -1.50 14.74
N PRO A 180 12.73 -1.13 16.02
CA PRO A 180 13.96 -1.41 16.73
C PRO A 180 14.29 -2.90 16.52
N PRO A 181 15.58 -3.26 16.40
CA PRO A 181 15.95 -4.67 16.25
C PRO A 181 15.21 -5.50 17.30
N PRO A 182 14.76 -6.72 16.96
CA PRO A 182 14.06 -7.56 17.92
C PRO A 182 14.86 -7.57 19.21
N ALA A 183 14.18 -7.34 20.34
CA ALA A 183 14.81 -7.51 21.64
C ALA A 183 15.48 -8.88 21.65
N PRO A 184 16.69 -9.03 22.23
CA PRO A 184 17.28 -10.34 22.41
C PRO A 184 16.23 -11.28 23.03
N PRO A 185 16.21 -12.56 22.61
CA PRO A 185 15.24 -13.50 23.15
C PRO A 185 15.29 -13.43 24.67
N ALA A 186 14.11 -13.30 25.30
CA ALA A 186 14.03 -13.35 26.75
C ALA A 186 14.76 -14.63 27.21
N PRO A 187 15.53 -14.58 28.31
CA PRO A 187 16.11 -15.78 28.88
C PRO A 187 15.00 -16.81 29.06
N THR A 188 15.24 -18.04 28.61
CA THR A 188 14.29 -19.13 28.76
C THR A 188 13.83 -19.18 30.21
N PRO A 189 12.51 -19.14 30.49
CA PRO A 189 12.02 -19.34 31.83
C PRO A 189 12.60 -20.65 32.38
N PRO A 190 12.98 -20.71 33.67
CA PRO A 190 13.33 -21.99 34.27
C PRO A 190 12.16 -22.95 34.06
N THR A 191 12.48 -24.19 33.67
CA THR A 191 11.48 -25.24 33.48
C THR A 191 10.60 -25.31 34.72
N PRO A 192 9.27 -25.10 34.59
CA PRO A 192 8.39 -25.24 35.74
C PRO A 192 8.52 -26.65 36.31
N PRO A 193 8.47 -26.83 37.64
CA PRO A 193 8.43 -28.15 38.23
C PRO A 193 7.23 -28.93 37.65
N PRO A 194 7.35 -30.26 37.54
CA PRO A 194 6.25 -31.09 37.03
C PRO A 194 4.98 -30.84 37.86
N PRO A 195 3.80 -30.83 37.23
CA PRO A 195 2.55 -30.61 37.93
C PRO A 195 2.32 -31.72 38.97
N PRO A 196 1.79 -31.40 40.16
CA PRO A 196 1.30 -32.41 41.08
C PRO A 196 0.15 -33.21 40.44
N THR A 197 0.10 -34.50 40.76
CA THR A 197 -0.93 -35.44 40.29
C THR A 197 -2.33 -34.92 40.67
N PRO A 198 -3.29 -34.87 39.72
CA PRO A 198 -4.62 -34.34 40.00
C PRO A 198 -5.41 -35.27 40.94
N ALA A 199 -5.95 -34.69 42.01
CA ALA A 199 -6.98 -35.31 42.83
C ALA A 199 -8.34 -35.29 42.08
N PRO A 200 -9.20 -36.31 42.25
CA PRO A 200 -10.53 -36.32 41.64
C PRO A 200 -11.52 -35.56 42.52
N GLU A 201 -12.29 -34.63 41.93
CA GLU A 201 -13.62 -34.11 42.36
C GLU A 201 -13.89 -32.79 41.63
N SER A 202 -15.09 -32.26 41.44
CA SER A 202 -16.49 -32.69 41.54
C SER A 202 -17.26 -31.56 40.84
N ASN A 203 -18.33 -31.85 40.09
CA ASN A 203 -19.20 -30.81 39.51
C ASN A 203 -19.97 -30.07 40.62
N PRO A 204 -20.16 -28.74 40.54
CA PRO A 204 -21.52 -28.19 40.31
C PRO A 204 -21.51 -26.76 39.67
N PRO A 205 -22.58 -25.95 39.71
CA PRO A 205 -23.77 -26.00 38.87
C PRO A 205 -24.01 -24.70 38.05
N VAL A 206 -25.09 -24.76 37.26
CA VAL A 206 -25.72 -23.75 36.39
C VAL A 206 -26.07 -22.42 37.10
N GLY A 207 -25.90 -21.29 36.39
CA GLY A 207 -26.69 -20.08 36.64
C GLY A 207 -26.14 -18.78 36.03
N GLY A 208 -27.01 -18.00 35.36
CA GLY A 208 -26.92 -16.53 35.37
C GLY A 208 -26.80 -15.78 34.03
N VAL A 209 -27.92 -15.31 33.52
CA VAL A 209 -28.12 -14.30 32.45
C VAL A 209 -27.65 -12.89 32.86
N LYS A 210 -27.12 -12.09 31.93
CA LYS A 210 -27.34 -10.63 31.86
C LYS A 210 -27.34 -10.09 30.42
N ALA A 211 -28.27 -9.17 30.19
CA ALA A 211 -28.48 -8.37 28.99
C ALA A 211 -27.96 -6.93 29.18
N GLY A 212 -27.64 -6.26 28.07
CA GLY A 212 -27.35 -4.83 27.94
C GLY A 212 -26.44 -4.61 26.72
N GLY A 213 -26.71 -3.81 25.69
CA GLY A 213 -27.55 -2.62 25.57
C GLY A 213 -26.65 -1.40 25.35
N GLY A 214 -26.54 -0.88 24.11
CA GLY A 214 -25.80 0.37 23.85
C GLY A 214 -25.62 0.72 22.38
N ARG A 215 -26.40 1.71 21.90
CA ARG A 215 -26.31 2.39 20.59
C ARG A 215 -25.37 3.59 20.65
N GLY A 216 -24.85 3.99 19.49
CA GLY A 216 -24.27 5.32 19.21
C GLY A 216 -23.14 5.19 18.18
N GLY A 217 -23.03 5.94 17.08
CA GLY A 217 -23.64 7.20 16.69
C GLY A 217 -22.61 8.01 15.91
N SER A 218 -22.76 8.00 14.58
CA SER A 218 -22.40 8.99 13.54
C SER A 218 -21.45 10.18 13.83
N GLY A 219 -20.56 10.47 12.88
CA GLY A 219 -19.86 11.76 12.79
C GLY A 219 -18.91 11.88 11.59
N SER A 220 -19.42 12.37 10.46
CA SER A 220 -18.68 12.70 9.23
C SER A 220 -18.46 14.21 9.11
N GLY A 221 -17.20 14.65 8.97
CA GLY A 221 -16.82 16.04 8.66
C GLY A 221 -16.03 16.11 7.36
N GLY A 222 -16.62 16.69 6.32
CA GLY A 222 -15.98 16.98 5.03
C GLY A 222 -15.37 18.38 5.04
N VAL A 223 -14.25 18.54 4.34
CA VAL A 223 -13.58 19.83 4.12
C VAL A 223 -13.20 19.87 2.64
N GLY A 224 -13.65 20.90 1.94
CA GLY A 224 -13.52 21.03 0.49
C GLY A 224 -12.09 21.31 0.06
N ALA A 225 -11.60 20.57 -0.94
CA ALA A 225 -10.36 20.83 -1.64
C ALA A 225 -10.68 21.37 -3.04
N LYS A 226 -9.98 22.44 -3.44
CA LYS A 226 -10.13 23.08 -4.75
C LYS A 226 -9.57 22.16 -5.86
N PRO A 227 -10.23 22.06 -7.02
CA PRO A 227 -9.75 21.23 -8.11
C PRO A 227 -8.52 21.84 -8.79
N TRP A 228 -7.45 21.06 -8.85
CA TRP A 228 -6.32 21.27 -9.76
C TRP A 228 -6.75 20.83 -11.16
N ARG A 229 -6.72 21.74 -12.13
CA ARG A 229 -6.96 21.42 -13.55
C ARG A 229 -5.62 21.23 -14.26
N ARG A 230 -5.37 20.02 -14.75
CA ARG A 230 -4.52 19.75 -15.92
C ARG A 230 -5.24 18.73 -16.80
N PRO A 231 -5.12 18.84 -18.13
CA PRO A 231 -5.90 18.01 -19.06
C PRO A 231 -5.45 16.53 -19.01
N PRO A 232 -6.36 15.58 -19.24
CA PRO A 232 -6.03 14.16 -19.33
C PRO A 232 -5.22 13.90 -20.60
N VAL A 233 -4.11 13.19 -20.45
CA VAL A 233 -3.51 12.41 -21.53
C VAL A 233 -4.36 11.14 -21.62
N VAL A 234 -5.14 11.01 -22.69
CA VAL A 234 -5.98 9.84 -22.96
C VAL A 234 -5.07 8.64 -23.14
N GLU A 235 -5.20 7.64 -22.26
CA GLU A 235 -4.65 6.32 -22.48
C GLU A 235 -5.62 5.59 -23.41
N SER A 236 -5.42 5.75 -24.72
CA SER A 236 -6.20 5.01 -25.71
C SER A 236 -5.74 3.54 -25.66
N GLY A 237 -6.49 2.70 -24.96
CA GLY A 237 -6.37 1.25 -25.01
C GLY A 237 -6.58 0.76 -26.45
N GLY A 238 -5.49 0.61 -27.19
CA GLY A 238 -5.50 0.08 -28.54
C GLY A 238 -5.50 -1.45 -28.50
N VAL A 239 -6.68 -2.06 -28.58
CA VAL A 239 -6.80 -3.48 -28.94
C VAL A 239 -6.53 -3.59 -30.44
N GLY A 240 -5.29 -3.94 -30.80
CA GLY A 240 -4.98 -4.42 -32.14
C GLY A 240 -5.42 -5.87 -32.27
N ILE A 241 -6.65 -6.10 -32.75
CA ILE A 241 -6.99 -7.39 -33.35
C ILE A 241 -6.18 -7.49 -34.64
N ARG A 242 -5.33 -8.52 -34.74
CA ARG A 242 -4.80 -8.99 -36.02
C ARG A 242 -5.44 -10.34 -36.30
N ASP A 243 -6.04 -10.41 -37.48
CA ASP A 243 -6.59 -11.60 -38.12
C ASP A 243 -5.52 -12.70 -38.29
#